data_AF-A0A842R1X8-F1
#
_entry.id   AF-A0A842R1X8-F1
#
_cell.length_a   1.000
_cell.length_b   1.000
_cell.length_c   1.000
_cell.angle_alpha   90.00
_cell.angle_beta   90.00
_cell.angle_gamma   90.00
#
_symmetry.space_group_name_H-M   'P 1'
#
loop_
_entity.id
_entity.type
_entity.pdbx_description
1 polymer ?
#
loop_
_entity_poly.entity_id
_entity_poly.type
_entity_poly.pdbx_seq_one_letter_code
_entity_poly.pdbx_strand_id
1 'polypeptide(L)'
;MELRGDMVVYTGNPRLKSRKRASCPRMSLMNHAICTGSHAGTHVDTPRHVQRGGGGIHPSPWKAFTVHARFSISASFPWRSMLPISNPLK
;
A
#
# COMPACT_ATOMS: atom_id res chain seq x y z
N MET A 1 5.96 3.58 -4.04
CA MET A 1 5.28 4.88 -4.20
C MET A 1 5.97 5.91 -3.31
N GLU A 2 6.11 7.16 -3.76
CA GLU A 2 6.73 8.23 -2.96
C GLU A 2 5.77 8.73 -1.85
N LEU A 3 6.29 9.05 -0.67
CA LEU A 3 5.51 9.64 0.42
C LEU A 3 5.48 11.16 0.28
N ARG A 4 4.29 11.72 0.10
CA ARG A 4 4.07 13.17 -0.09
C ARG A 4 2.95 13.70 0.80
N GLY A 5 3.03 14.96 1.19
CA GLY A 5 2.08 15.56 2.15
C GLY A 5 0.63 15.63 1.62
N ASP A 6 0.48 15.66 0.30
CA ASP A 6 -0.78 15.69 -0.45
C ASP A 6 -1.26 14.31 -0.89
N MET A 7 -0.57 13.23 -0.51
CA MET A 7 -0.97 11.89 -0.91
C MET A 7 -2.36 11.54 -0.38
N VAL A 8 -3.10 10.76 -1.17
CA VAL A 8 -4.37 10.19 -0.73
C VAL A 8 -4.09 9.16 0.37
N VAL A 9 -4.78 9.32 1.50
CA VAL A 9 -4.81 8.36 2.61
C VAL A 9 -6.25 7.98 2.88
N TYR A 10 -6.47 6.79 3.43
CA TYR A 10 -7.81 6.35 3.81
C TYR A 10 -8.48 7.35 4.77
N THR A 11 -9.77 7.60 4.56
CA THR A 11 -10.53 8.59 5.35
C THR A 11 -10.49 8.25 6.84
N GLY A 12 -10.11 9.21 7.67
CA GLY A 12 -9.93 9.02 9.11
C GLY A 12 -8.51 8.64 9.55
N ASN A 13 -7.64 8.20 8.63
CA ASN A 13 -6.25 7.91 8.96
C ASN A 13 -5.40 9.19 9.08
N PRO A 14 -4.33 9.18 9.89
CA PRO A 14 -3.42 10.31 9.99
C PRO A 14 -2.77 10.62 8.65
N ARG A 15 -2.90 11.88 8.20
CA ARG A 15 -2.19 12.39 7.02
C ARG A 15 -0.69 12.50 7.29
N LEU A 16 0.11 12.34 6.25
CA LEU A 16 1.55 12.61 6.31
C LEU A 16 1.78 14.09 6.60
N LYS A 17 2.58 14.38 7.63
CA LYS A 17 3.06 15.72 7.96
C LYS A 17 4.58 15.69 8.07
N SER A 18 5.25 16.64 7.42
CA SER A 18 6.68 16.87 7.57
C SER A 18 6.91 18.28 8.07
N ARG A 19 7.82 18.45 9.03
CA ARG A 19 8.24 19.76 9.52
C ARG A 19 9.75 19.77 9.65
N LYS A 20 10.40 20.80 9.11
CA LYS A 20 11.83 21.04 9.34
C LYS A 20 12.08 21.22 10.84
N ARG A 21 12.97 20.41 11.41
CA ARG A 21 13.31 20.42 12.84
C ARG A 21 14.56 21.22 13.11
N ALA A 22 15.58 21.07 12.26
CA ALA A 22 16.85 21.81 12.36
C ALA A 22 17.55 21.86 11.00
N SER A 23 18.43 22.83 10.81
CA SER A 23 19.40 22.83 9.71
C SER A 23 20.74 23.39 10.17
N CYS A 24 21.83 22.76 9.76
CA CYS A 24 23.19 23.24 9.96
C CYS A 24 23.87 23.37 8.59
N PRO A 25 23.88 24.56 7.97
CA PRO A 25 24.48 24.76 6.64
C PRO A 25 25.97 24.43 6.59
N ARG A 26 26.72 24.74 7.66
CA ARG A 26 28.15 24.43 7.76
C ARG A 26 28.46 22.92 7.66
N MET A 27 27.52 22.07 8.06
CA MET A 27 27.62 20.62 7.98
C MET A 27 26.80 20.02 6.83
N SER A 28 26.20 20.85 5.97
CA SER A 28 25.27 20.43 4.91
C SER A 28 24.16 19.50 5.40
N LEU A 29 23.67 19.72 6.64
CA LEU A 29 22.68 18.87 7.28
C LEU A 29 21.31 19.56 7.35
N MET A 30 20.26 18.84 6.95
CA MET A 30 18.88 19.24 7.17
C MET A 30 18.08 18.10 7.81
N ASN A 31 17.47 18.38 8.96
CA ASN A 31 16.71 17.40 9.73
C ASN A 31 15.22 17.75 9.68
N HIS A 32 14.40 16.75 9.37
CA HIS A 32 12.94 16.86 9.37
C HIS A 32 12.33 15.92 10.40
N ALA A 33 11.26 16.36 11.04
CA ALA A 33 10.36 15.51 11.80
C ALA A 33 9.21 15.09 10.88
N ILE A 34 8.97 13.79 10.78
CA ILE A 34 7.92 13.20 9.96
C ILE A 34 6.91 12.52 10.90
N CYS A 35 5.62 12.79 10.68
CA CYS A 35 4.51 12.14 11.35
C CYS A 35 3.61 11.52 10.29
N THR A 36 3.33 10.23 10.41
CA THR A 36 2.53 9.45 9.45
C THR A 36 1.74 8.36 10.17
N GLY A 37 0.61 7.96 9.59
CA GLY A 37 -0.03 6.71 9.96
C GLY A 37 0.76 5.50 9.42
N SER A 38 0.66 4.36 10.11
CA SER A 38 1.31 3.10 9.67
C SER A 38 0.74 2.52 8.37
N HIS A 39 -0.45 2.98 7.97
CA HIS A 39 -1.16 2.57 6.75
C HIS A 39 -1.04 3.61 5.61
N ALA A 40 -0.07 4.53 5.69
CA ALA A 40 0.16 5.52 4.63
C ALA A 40 1.16 4.97 3.60
N GLY A 41 0.81 5.08 2.31
CA GLY A 41 1.67 4.66 1.20
C GLY A 41 1.78 3.16 1.04
N THR A 42 2.84 2.70 0.37
CA THR A 42 3.14 1.27 0.26
C THR A 42 3.58 0.75 1.62
N HIS A 43 2.82 -0.18 2.21
CA HIS A 43 3.04 -0.69 3.56
C HIS A 43 2.72 -2.18 3.65
N VAL A 44 3.01 -2.77 4.82
CA VAL A 44 2.68 -4.16 5.15
C VAL A 44 1.92 -4.18 6.47
N ASP A 45 0.79 -4.87 6.49
CA ASP A 45 0.01 -5.07 7.71
C ASP A 45 0.51 -6.26 8.51
N THR A 46 0.39 -6.14 9.83
CA THR A 46 0.75 -7.21 10.77
C THR A 46 -0.51 -7.93 11.24
N PRO A 47 -0.44 -9.16 11.76
CA PRO A 47 -1.63 -9.85 12.30
C PRO A 47 -2.40 -9.01 13.31
N ARG A 48 -1.70 -8.20 14.13
CA ARG A 48 -2.32 -7.26 15.07
C ARG A 48 -3.26 -6.24 14.42
N HIS A 49 -3.11 -5.97 13.12
CA HIS A 49 -3.95 -5.03 12.39
C HIS A 49 -5.44 -5.41 12.45
N VAL A 50 -5.74 -6.71 12.42
CA VAL A 50 -7.14 -7.21 12.39
C VAL A 50 -7.43 -8.21 13.50
N GLN A 51 -6.41 -8.74 14.19
CA GLN A 51 -6.56 -9.74 15.24
C GLN A 51 -6.14 -9.17 16.60
N ARG A 52 -7.07 -9.17 17.55
CA ARG A 52 -6.76 -8.80 18.94
C ARG A 52 -5.75 -9.78 19.52
N GLY A 53 -4.65 -9.27 20.07
CA GLY A 53 -3.53 -10.09 20.55
C GLY A 53 -2.58 -10.60 19.45
N GLY A 54 -2.83 -10.27 18.18
CA GLY A 54 -1.96 -10.63 17.07
C GLY A 54 -0.53 -10.07 17.21
N GLY A 55 0.42 -10.75 16.56
CA GLY A 55 1.82 -10.32 16.48
C GLY A 55 1.97 -8.96 15.82
N GLY A 56 2.83 -8.11 16.38
CA GLY A 56 3.21 -6.83 15.79
C GLY A 56 4.35 -6.98 14.77
N ILE A 57 4.82 -5.85 14.23
CA ILE A 57 5.94 -5.82 13.27
C ILE A 57 7.24 -6.35 13.90
N HIS A 58 7.42 -6.07 15.18
CA HIS A 58 8.52 -6.56 16.00
C HIS A 58 7.98 -7.68 16.90
N PRO A 59 8.60 -8.88 16.97
CA PRO A 59 9.90 -9.31 16.43
C PRO A 59 9.78 -10.18 15.16
N SER A 60 8.96 -9.79 14.18
CA SER A 60 8.72 -10.65 13.01
C SER A 60 10.06 -11.01 12.31
N PRO A 61 10.35 -12.28 12.01
CA PRO A 61 11.59 -12.66 11.36
C PRO A 61 11.67 -11.98 10.00
N TRP A 62 12.78 -11.30 9.71
CA TRP A 62 12.99 -10.58 8.44
C TRP A 62 12.72 -11.43 7.19
N LYS A 63 12.85 -12.76 7.30
CA LYS A 63 12.52 -13.74 6.26
C LYS A 63 11.05 -13.67 5.80
N ALA A 64 10.14 -13.19 6.64
CA ALA A 64 8.73 -13.01 6.29
C ALA A 64 8.51 -11.94 5.22
N PHE A 65 9.48 -11.04 5.01
CA PHE A 65 9.40 -9.97 4.00
C PHE A 65 10.04 -10.33 2.67
N THR A 66 10.76 -11.45 2.58
CA THR A 66 11.47 -11.85 1.36
C THR A 66 11.01 -13.24 0.95
N VAL A 67 10.09 -13.30 -0.01
CA VAL A 67 9.52 -14.54 -0.54
C VAL A 67 9.45 -14.50 -2.06
N HIS A 68 9.40 -15.68 -2.70
CA HIS A 68 9.05 -15.76 -4.12
C HIS A 68 7.59 -15.36 -4.30
N ALA A 69 7.36 -14.17 -4.82
CA ALA A 69 6.02 -13.71 -5.20
C ALA A 69 5.71 -14.18 -6.63
N ARG A 70 4.55 -14.82 -6.83
CA ARG A 70 4.04 -15.14 -8.15
C ARG A 70 2.98 -14.10 -8.52
N PHE A 71 3.22 -13.37 -9.60
CA PHE A 71 2.21 -12.52 -10.21
C PHE A 71 1.50 -13.32 -11.29
N SER A 72 0.18 -13.32 -11.26
CA SER A 72 -0.66 -13.85 -12.33
C SER A 72 -1.60 -12.76 -12.76
N ILE A 73 -1.69 -12.53 -14.06
CA ILE A 73 -2.68 -11.63 -14.65
C ILE A 73 -3.80 -12.52 -15.16
N SER A 74 -4.95 -12.51 -14.47
CA SER A 74 -6.16 -13.10 -15.01
C SER A 74 -6.80 -12.09 -15.97
N ALA A 75 -6.65 -12.31 -17.27
CA ALA A 75 -7.44 -11.59 -18.27
C ALA A 75 -8.87 -12.17 -18.26
N SER A 76 -9.72 -11.65 -17.37
CA SER A 76 -11.15 -11.78 -17.56
C SER A 76 -11.53 -10.87 -18.72
N PHE A 77 -11.83 -11.44 -19.89
CA PHE A 77 -12.57 -10.78 -20.95
C PHE A 77 -14.06 -10.88 -20.63
N PRO A 78 -14.76 -9.84 -20.14
CA PRO A 78 -16.19 -9.79 -20.34
C PRO A 78 -16.45 -9.25 -21.77
N TRP A 79 -17.63 -9.48 -22.32
CA TRP A 79 -18.12 -8.97 -23.62
C TRP A 79 -17.83 -9.83 -24.86
N ARG A 80 -18.27 -11.09 -24.83
CA ARG A 80 -18.90 -11.74 -25.99
C ARG A 80 -20.21 -12.39 -25.57
N SER A 81 -21.20 -11.55 -25.26
CA SER A 81 -22.60 -11.95 -25.24
C SER A 81 -23.25 -11.53 -26.56
N MET A 82 -23.96 -12.49 -27.18
CA MET A 82 -24.88 -12.37 -28.32
C MET A 82 -24.24 -12.29 -29.72
N LEU A 83 -23.89 -13.45 -30.25
CA LEU A 83 -24.24 -13.77 -31.64
C LEU A 83 -25.67 -14.31 -31.62
N PRO A 84 -26.60 -13.83 -32.48
CA PRO A 84 -27.90 -14.47 -32.60
C PRO A 84 -27.70 -15.87 -33.18
N ILE A 85 -28.21 -16.87 -32.48
CA ILE A 85 -28.43 -18.20 -33.04
C ILE A 85 -29.49 -18.00 -34.13
N SER A 86 -29.07 -17.95 -35.40
CA SER A 86 -29.99 -18.13 -36.52
C SER A 86 -30.49 -19.58 -36.44
N ASN A 87 -31.74 -19.74 -36.02
CA ASN A 87 -32.40 -21.04 -35.96
C ASN A 87 -32.65 -21.53 -37.40
N PRO A 88 -32.28 -22.78 -37.76
CA PRO A 88 -32.63 -23.33 -39.06
C PRO A 88 -34.07 -23.87 -39.02
N LEU A 89 -34.76 -23.78 -40.16
CA LEU A 89 -36.01 -24.48 -40.52
C LEU A 89 -37.33 -23.89 -39.97
N LYS A 90 -38.01 -23.11 -40.82
CA LYS A 90 -39.25 -23.50 -41.51
C LYS A 90 -39.58 -22.51 -42.62
#